data_AF-A0A928ZGV1-F1
#
_entry.id   AF-A0A928ZGV1-F1
#
_cell.length_a   1.000
_cell.length_b   1.000
_cell.length_c   1.000
_cell.angle_alpha   90.00
_cell.angle_beta   90.00
_cell.angle_gamma   90.00
#
_symmetry.space_group_name_H-M   'P 1'
#
loop_
_entity.id
_entity.type
_entity.pdbx_description
1 polymer ?
#
loop_
_entity_poly.entity_id
_entity_poly.type
_entity_poly.pdbx_seq_one_letter_code
_entity_poly.pdbx_strand_id
1 'polypeptide(L)'
;MSKALIEDIFFNDPESEWGEETALPATDRELLILTQKLSGFEIPIKVFLQAVAIAAYDCASAFRYADNYLAILQNKNKHKRKNLFLLRSASDFENN
;
A
#
# COMPACT_ATOMS: atom_id res chain seq x y z
N MET A 1 13.72 -23.04 -1.94
CA MET A 1 13.92 -21.91 -1.01
C MET A 1 13.96 -20.62 -1.81
N SER A 2 12.81 -20.00 -2.07
CA SER A 2 12.69 -18.76 -2.84
C SER A 2 12.39 -17.60 -1.88
N LYS A 3 13.42 -16.82 -1.55
CA LYS A 3 13.27 -15.46 -1.03
C LYS A 3 13.42 -14.53 -2.24
N ALA A 4 12.31 -14.12 -2.83
CA ALA A 4 12.29 -13.09 -3.86
C ALA A 4 10.93 -12.39 -3.81
N LEU A 5 10.89 -11.14 -4.26
CA LEU A 5 9.70 -10.37 -4.64
C LEU A 5 9.04 -9.48 -3.56
N ILE A 6 9.82 -8.74 -2.77
CA ILE A 6 9.26 -7.52 -2.12
C ILE A 6 10.09 -6.28 -2.43
N GLU A 7 11.40 -6.41 -2.67
CA GLU A 7 12.30 -5.27 -2.89
C GLU A 7 12.23 -4.70 -4.33
N ASP A 8 11.92 -5.51 -5.34
CA ASP A 8 12.01 -5.06 -6.76
C ASP A 8 10.84 -4.21 -7.28
N ILE A 9 9.76 -4.05 -6.51
CA ILE A 9 8.56 -3.32 -6.99
C ILE A 9 8.63 -1.82 -6.65
N PHE A 10 9.49 -1.42 -5.71
CA PHE A 10 9.50 -0.04 -5.18
C PHE A 10 10.52 0.91 -5.85
N PHE A 11 11.38 0.42 -6.74
CA PHE A 11 12.49 1.20 -7.30
C PHE A 11 12.39 1.54 -8.79
N ASN A 12 11.31 1.17 -9.48
CA ASN A 12 11.18 1.41 -10.93
C ASN A 12 10.15 2.50 -11.25
N ASP A 13 10.46 3.75 -10.91
CA ASP A 13 9.87 4.89 -11.60
C ASP A 13 10.94 5.99 -11.79
N PRO A 14 11.50 6.17 -13.00
CA PRO A 14 12.58 7.11 -13.26
C PRO A 14 12.12 8.56 -13.50
N GLU A 15 10.82 8.87 -13.38
CA GLU A 15 10.27 10.20 -13.69
C GLU A 15 9.26 10.67 -12.63
N SER A 16 9.72 10.89 -11.40
CA SER A 16 8.99 11.76 -10.47
C SER A 16 9.78 13.03 -10.32
N GLU A 17 9.36 14.06 -11.04
CA GLU A 17 9.76 15.45 -10.88
C GLU A 17 9.42 15.88 -9.44
N TRP A 18 10.37 15.66 -8.52
CA TRP A 18 10.29 16.08 -7.13
C TRP A 18 10.52 17.59 -7.09
N GLY A 19 9.44 18.36 -7.30
CA GLY A 19 9.43 19.77 -6.94
C GLY A 19 9.94 19.91 -5.50
N GLU A 20 10.82 20.89 -5.29
CA GLU A 20 11.46 21.19 -4.00
C GLU A 20 10.42 21.67 -2.96
N GLU A 21 9.51 20.79 -2.53
CA GLU A 21 8.79 20.97 -1.29
C GLU A 21 9.77 20.64 -0.16
N THR A 22 10.09 21.63 0.65
CA THR A 22 10.91 21.44 1.84
C THR A 22 10.27 20.34 2.70
N ALA A 23 10.94 19.19 2.79
CA ALA A 23 10.50 18.07 3.62
C ALA A 23 10.38 18.56 5.07
N LEU A 24 9.14 18.54 5.58
CA LEU A 24 8.85 18.91 6.95
C LEU A 24 8.40 17.66 7.71
N PRO A 25 8.93 17.46 8.94
CA PRO A 25 8.45 16.40 9.80
C PRO A 25 6.98 16.60 10.14
N ALA A 26 6.27 15.49 10.31
CA ALA A 26 4.86 15.50 10.66
C ALA A 26 4.65 16.05 12.08
N THR A 27 3.63 16.87 12.23
CA THR A 27 3.11 17.29 13.53
C THR A 27 2.35 16.14 14.21
N ASP A 28 2.17 16.22 15.53
CA ASP A 28 1.39 15.20 16.28
C ASP A 28 -0.02 15.00 15.72
N ARG A 29 -0.64 16.08 15.23
CA ARG A 29 -1.96 16.03 14.59
C ARG A 29 -1.93 15.23 13.29
N GLU A 30 -0.90 15.42 12.47
CA GLU A 30 -0.74 14.71 11.20
C GLU A 30 -0.40 13.24 11.42
N LEU A 31 0.45 12.93 12.41
CA LEU A 31 0.72 11.57 12.86
C LEU A 31 -0.57 10.88 13.33
N LEU A 32 -1.43 11.57 14.09
CA LEU A 32 -2.73 11.02 14.50
C LEU A 32 -3.62 10.71 13.28
N ILE A 33 -3.68 11.60 12.29
CA ILE A 33 -4.47 11.39 11.07
C ILE A 33 -3.91 10.20 10.27
N LEU A 34 -2.59 10.11 10.12
CA LEU A 34 -1.92 9.02 9.40
C LEU A 34 -2.18 7.67 10.07
N THR A 35 -2.06 7.61 11.40
CA THR A 35 -2.31 6.39 12.18
C THR A 35 -3.79 5.98 12.12
N GLN A 36 -4.72 6.92 12.25
CA GLN A 36 -6.15 6.65 12.12
C GLN A 36 -6.49 6.10 10.73
N LYS A 37 -5.95 6.69 9.67
CA LYS A 37 -6.14 6.24 8.28
C LYS A 37 -5.68 4.79 8.09
N LEU A 38 -4.53 4.44 8.66
CA LEU A 38 -3.96 3.10 8.60
C LEU A 38 -4.71 2.09 9.49
N SER A 39 -5.25 2.51 10.63
CA SER A 39 -6.00 1.63 11.55
C SER A 39 -7.31 1.08 10.97
N GLY A 40 -7.85 1.72 9.93
CA GLY A 40 -9.04 1.24 9.22
C GLY A 40 -8.80 -0.01 8.36
N PHE A 41 -7.56 -0.48 8.27
CA PHE A 41 -7.15 -1.59 7.41
C PHE A 41 -6.27 -2.59 8.17
N GLU A 42 -6.39 -3.87 7.84
CA GLU A 42 -5.46 -4.90 8.30
C GLU A 42 -4.13 -4.75 7.55
N ILE A 43 -3.25 -3.90 8.07
CA ILE A 43 -1.92 -3.66 7.49
C ILE A 43 -0.83 -4.41 8.26
N PRO A 44 0.24 -4.86 7.58
CA PRO A 44 1.42 -5.38 8.25
C PRO A 44 2.09 -4.30 9.10
N ILE A 45 2.54 -4.66 10.30
CA ILE A 45 3.21 -3.73 11.24
C ILE A 45 4.43 -3.03 10.61
N LYS A 46 5.13 -3.68 9.69
CA LYS A 46 6.28 -3.11 8.98
C LYS A 46 5.91 -1.89 8.14
N VAL A 47 4.75 -1.93 7.49
CA VAL A 47 4.23 -0.84 6.65
C VAL A 47 3.86 0.36 7.53
N PHE A 48 3.24 0.09 8.67
CA PHE A 48 2.94 1.11 9.66
C PHE A 48 4.20 1.80 10.17
N LEU A 49 5.19 1.03 10.62
CA LEU A 49 6.46 1.58 11.13
C LEU A 49 7.22 2.36 10.04
N GLN A 50 7.18 1.89 8.79
CA GLN A 50 7.80 2.61 7.68
C GLN A 50 7.11 3.95 7.41
N ALA A 51 5.77 4.00 7.43
CA ALA A 51 5.05 5.26 7.29
C ALA A 51 5.38 6.25 8.42
N VAL A 52 5.49 5.77 9.66
CA VAL A 52 5.90 6.61 10.80
C VAL A 52 7.35 7.10 10.66
N ALA A 53 8.26 6.23 10.19
CA ALA A 53 9.65 6.60 9.96
C ALA A 53 9.78 7.68 8.86
N ILE A 54 9.00 7.58 7.79
CA ILE A 54 8.95 8.61 6.74
C ILE A 54 8.37 9.90 7.31
N ALA A 55 7.28 9.82 8.09
CA ALA A 55 6.62 10.98 8.69
C ALA A 55 7.55 11.78 9.62
N ALA A 56 8.57 11.15 10.20
CA ALA A 56 9.58 11.82 11.02
C ALA A 56 10.47 12.80 10.22
N TYR A 57 10.48 12.72 8.89
CA TYR A 57 11.28 13.57 8.00
C TYR A 57 10.43 14.32 6.98
N ASP A 58 9.40 13.66 6.44
CA ASP A 58 8.51 14.20 5.41
C ASP A 58 7.09 13.67 5.61
N CYS A 59 6.22 14.55 6.09
CA CYS A 59 4.81 14.28 6.29
C CYS A 59 4.09 13.90 4.98
N ALA A 60 4.33 14.65 3.89
CA ALA A 60 3.65 14.44 2.61
C ALA A 60 4.02 13.07 2.03
N SER A 61 5.30 12.72 2.06
CA SER A 61 5.77 11.40 1.60
C SER A 61 5.18 10.24 2.41
N ALA A 62 4.97 10.43 3.72
CA ALA A 62 4.36 9.40 4.56
C ALA A 62 2.91 9.12 4.17
N PHE A 63 2.14 10.18 3.89
CA PHE A 63 0.77 10.05 3.40
C PHE A 63 0.72 9.39 2.01
N ARG A 64 1.61 9.79 1.09
CA ARG A 64 1.71 9.17 -0.25
C ARG A 64 2.06 7.68 -0.15
N TYR A 65 3.00 7.32 0.73
CA TYR A 65 3.36 5.92 0.97
C TYR A 65 2.15 5.11 1.47
N ALA A 66 1.41 5.64 2.46
CA ALA A 66 0.20 5.01 2.96
C ALA A 66 -0.88 4.85 1.87
N ASP A 67 -1.12 5.89 1.08
CA ASP A 67 -2.11 5.86 0.00
C ASP A 67 -1.78 4.85 -1.10
N ASN A 68 -0.52 4.82 -1.53
CA ASN A 68 -0.04 3.84 -2.51
C ASN A 68 -0.23 2.41 -1.99
N TYR A 69 0.08 2.16 -0.72
CA TYR A 69 -0.12 0.85 -0.12
C TYR A 69 -1.60 0.44 -0.11
N LEU A 70 -2.50 1.34 0.30
CA LEU A 70 -3.93 1.08 0.34
C LEU A 70 -4.52 0.86 -1.06
N ALA A 71 -4.09 1.63 -2.07
CA ALA A 71 -4.50 1.43 -3.45
C ALA A 71 -4.13 0.04 -3.97
N ILE A 72 -2.90 -0.42 -3.68
CA ILE A 72 -2.44 -1.78 -4.03
C ILE A 72 -3.27 -2.84 -3.31
N LEU A 73 -3.55 -2.64 -2.01
CA LEU A 73 -4.34 -3.57 -1.21
C LEU A 73 -5.76 -3.74 -1.77
N GLN A 74 -6.41 -2.63 -2.13
CA GLN A 74 -7.75 -2.63 -2.74
C GLN A 74 -7.74 -3.33 -4.11
N ASN A 75 -6.74 -3.06 -4.95
CA ASN A 75 -6.60 -3.70 -6.26
C ASN A 75 -6.38 -5.22 -6.14
N LYS A 76 -5.51 -5.66 -5.21
CA LYS A 76 -5.30 -7.09 -4.93
C LYS A 76 -6.60 -7.79 -4.52
N ASN A 77 -7.39 -7.16 -3.66
CA ASN A 77 -8.68 -7.71 -3.22
C ASN A 77 -9.71 -7.75 -4.37
N LYS A 78 -9.71 -6.76 -5.26
CA LYS A 78 -10.56 -6.76 -6.46
C LYS A 78 -10.21 -7.89 -7.42
N HIS A 79 -8.92 -8.13 -7.67
CA HIS A 79 -8.46 -9.23 -8.54
C HIS A 79 -8.73 -10.61 -7.91
N LYS A 80 -8.52 -10.78 -6.60
CA LYS A 80 -8.88 -12.02 -5.90
C LYS A 80 -10.37 -12.35 -6.04
N ARG A 81 -11.26 -11.35 -5.86
CA ARG A 81 -12.70 -11.55 -6.03
C ARG A 81 -13.05 -12.01 -7.45
N LYS A 82 -12.46 -11.40 -8.48
CA LYS A 82 -12.69 -11.80 -9.88
C LYS A 82 -12.26 -13.24 -10.16
N ASN A 83 -11.11 -13.68 -9.63
CA ASN A 83 -10.64 -15.04 -9.84
C ASN A 83 -11.51 -16.09 -9.11
N LEU A 84 -12.06 -15.75 -7.93
CA LEU A 84 -13.03 -16.62 -7.25
C LEU A 84 -14.34 -16.78 -8.04
N PHE A 85 -14.83 -15.71 -8.68
CA PHE A 85 -16.00 -15.80 -9.55
C PHE A 85 -15.74 -16.70 -10.76
N LEU A 86 -14.55 -16.63 -11.38
CA LEU A 86 -14.18 -17.49 -12.52
C LEU A 86 -14.08 -18.97 -12.13
N LEU A 87 -13.51 -19.28 -10.96
CA LEU A 87 -13.45 -20.65 -10.43
C LEU A 87 -14.84 -21.24 -10.22
N ARG A 88 -15.79 -20.46 -9.72
CA ARG A 88 -17.18 -20.90 -9.53
C ARG A 88 -17.90 -21.16 -10.85
N SER A 89 -17.67 -20.34 -11.88
CA SER A 89 -18.27 -20.61 -13.20
C SER A 89 -17.71 -21.87 -13.87
N ALA A 90 -16.47 -22.26 -13.58
CA ALA A 90 -15.86 -23.46 -14.16
C ALA A 90 -16.39 -24.76 -13.54
N SER A 91 -16.72 -24.76 -12.24
CA SER A 91 -17.27 -25.95 -11.57
C SER A 91 -18.69 -26.31 -12.01
N ASP A 92 -19.40 -25.40 -12.66
CA ASP A 92 -20.78 -25.61 -13.11
C ASP A 92 -20.87 -26.27 -14.50
N PHE A 93 -19.74 -26.51 -15.19
CA PHE A 93 -19.70 -27.14 -16.54
C PHE A 93 -19.38 -28.65 -16.54
N GLU A 94 -19.03 -29.26 -15.40
CA GLU A 94 -18.63 -30.69 -15.34
C GLU A 94 -19.75 -31.67 -14.96
N ASN A 95 -21.00 -31.22 -14.84
CA ASN A 95 -22.16 -32.09 -14.58
C ASN A 95 -23.06 -32.17 -15.82
N ASN A 96 -22.73 -33.08 -16.74
CA ASN A 96 -23.68 -33.61 -17.75
C ASN A 96 -23.24 -34.99 -18.23
#